data_AF-A0A9D1EMG0-F1
#
_entry.id   AF-A0A9D1EMG0-F1
#
_cell.length_a   1.000
_cell.length_b   1.000
_cell.length_c   1.000
_cell.angle_alpha   90.00
_cell.angle_beta   90.00
_cell.angle_gamma   90.00
#
_symmetry.space_group_name_H-M   'P 1'
#
loop_
_entity.id
_entity.type
_entity.pdbx_description
1 polymer ?
#
loop_
_entity_poly.entity_id
_entity_poly.type
_entity_poly.pdbx_seq_one_letter_code
_entity_poly.pdbx_strand_id
1 'polypeptide(L)'
;IAIAAVQTSLYILIPSTSILYPLKQINLATFLLSSRLFKTYTNINFFGYPVEQIATTIVSMLIATVAFVLLCCRLYSTISISEVKRNRRIVLIKRVPTSLISYTAFKEFIMHKGALILAAVLALQVYTAIDYTKPYMPDDNVYYAYCTRIIEMTDEEADEFVASEEKRFADILQLMSIGAATTEQSEEYRASYGGFEKARQQYESIKSLGYGAKDMYYQTGYKDIFGVSNPANDYSLGLIAIIALCLMLSPLIAYDNRCRIGYVIYTTRAGKKTYLKHNCIIAIICAILASVFTYIPYFAQILSAYGTAGIGSSIRCIAEFSGFIDIPVAVYLVLMFILRTVVLMLFALLLLFISSKCQSPTTSIVVTLAIFCLPIVIYLAGANAVQYFCVPISINREFLWLSAS
;
A
#
# COMPACT_ATOMS: atom_id res chain seq x y z
N ILE A 1 -11.80 -4.48 19.80
CA ILE A 1 -11.40 -5.79 20.35
C ILE A 1 -12.62 -6.58 20.84
N ALA A 2 -13.37 -6.13 21.86
CA ALA A 2 -14.54 -6.86 22.36
C ALA A 2 -15.64 -7.15 21.31
N ILE A 3 -16.01 -6.15 20.49
CA ILE A 3 -17.02 -6.33 19.42
C ILE A 3 -16.53 -7.33 18.37
N ALA A 4 -15.26 -7.25 17.97
CA ALA A 4 -14.67 -8.18 17.01
C ALA A 4 -14.68 -9.61 17.55
N ALA A 5 -14.34 -9.81 18.83
CA ALA A 5 -14.39 -11.12 19.47
C ALA A 5 -15.82 -11.70 19.46
N VAL A 6 -16.83 -10.90 19.82
CA VAL A 6 -18.24 -11.33 19.80
C VAL A 6 -18.70 -11.69 18.39
N GLN A 7 -18.36 -10.88 17.38
CA GLN A 7 -18.68 -11.12 15.98
C GLN A 7 -18.03 -12.43 15.48
N THR A 8 -16.76 -12.64 15.75
CA THR A 8 -16.05 -13.88 15.39
C THR A 8 -16.63 -15.10 16.12
N SER A 9 -16.98 -14.99 17.40
CA SER A 9 -17.62 -16.07 18.16
C SER A 9 -18.99 -16.44 17.58
N LEU A 10 -19.82 -15.46 17.22
CA LEU A 10 -21.11 -15.72 16.57
C LEU A 10 -20.95 -16.43 15.21
N TYR A 11 -19.90 -16.11 14.46
CA TYR A 11 -19.62 -16.77 13.19
C TYR A 11 -19.24 -18.25 13.37
N ILE A 12 -18.44 -18.56 14.39
CA ILE A 12 -17.94 -19.92 14.65
C ILE A 12 -19.02 -20.79 15.31
N LEU A 13 -19.73 -20.25 16.31
CA LEU A 13 -20.61 -21.03 17.18
C LEU A 13 -21.98 -21.37 16.55
N ILE A 14 -22.46 -20.59 15.57
CA ILE A 14 -23.77 -20.81 14.96
C ILE A 14 -23.67 -21.87 13.84
N PRO A 15 -24.38 -23.00 13.94
CA PRO A 15 -24.45 -24.00 12.87
C PRO A 15 -25.24 -23.50 11.66
N SER A 16 -24.93 -24.00 10.47
CA SER A 16 -25.63 -23.61 9.22
C SER A 16 -27.09 -24.05 9.15
N THR A 17 -27.51 -24.98 10.00
CA THR A 17 -28.89 -25.49 10.12
C THR A 17 -29.71 -24.79 11.19
N SER A 18 -29.13 -23.83 11.92
CA SER A 18 -29.80 -23.14 13.01
C SER A 18 -30.78 -22.08 12.51
N ILE A 19 -31.86 -21.86 13.27
CA ILE A 19 -32.78 -20.72 13.06
C ILE A 19 -32.04 -19.38 13.16
N LEU A 20 -30.93 -19.33 13.91
CA LEU A 20 -30.07 -18.15 14.07
C LEU A 20 -29.07 -17.96 12.92
N TYR A 21 -29.16 -18.77 11.86
CA TYR A 21 -28.30 -18.66 10.68
C TYR A 21 -28.24 -17.25 10.06
N PRO A 22 -29.33 -16.45 10.01
CA PRO A 22 -29.24 -15.06 9.55
C PRO A 22 -28.26 -14.21 10.35
N LEU A 23 -28.09 -14.43 11.66
CA LEU A 23 -27.12 -13.69 12.50
C LEU A 23 -25.67 -14.11 12.24
N LYS A 24 -25.44 -15.33 11.78
CA LYS A 24 -24.13 -15.76 11.30
C LYS A 24 -23.77 -15.08 9.98
N GLN A 25 -24.75 -14.94 9.08
CA GLN A 25 -24.55 -14.36 7.76
C GLN A 25 -24.50 -12.82 7.79
N ILE A 26 -25.31 -12.18 8.64
CA ILE A 26 -25.30 -10.74 8.91
C ILE A 26 -24.30 -10.45 10.03
N ASN A 27 -23.01 -10.61 9.71
CA ASN A 27 -21.92 -10.49 10.67
C ASN A 27 -20.69 -9.89 9.99
N LEU A 28 -19.99 -8.99 10.68
CA LEU A 28 -18.76 -8.36 10.19
C LEU A 28 -17.68 -9.39 9.84
N ALA A 29 -17.57 -10.49 10.60
CA ALA A 29 -16.61 -11.56 10.31
C ALA A 29 -16.90 -12.28 8.99
N THR A 30 -18.18 -12.43 8.63
CA THR A 30 -18.60 -13.01 7.35
C THR A 30 -18.33 -12.06 6.19
N PHE A 31 -18.50 -10.75 6.40
CA PHE A 31 -18.23 -9.73 5.38
C PHE A 31 -16.74 -9.59 5.05
N LEU A 32 -15.86 -9.79 6.04
CA LEU A 32 -14.41 -9.80 5.83
C LEU A 32 -13.96 -10.95 4.91
N LEU A 33 -14.74 -12.04 4.83
CA LEU A 33 -14.54 -13.15 3.88
C LEU A 33 -15.25 -12.89 2.54
N SER A 34 -15.00 -11.72 1.95
CA SER A 34 -15.64 -11.25 0.71
C SER A 34 -15.52 -12.24 -0.45
N SER A 35 -14.40 -12.96 -0.55
CA SER A 35 -14.16 -13.98 -1.58
C SER A 35 -15.19 -15.11 -1.56
N ARG A 36 -15.70 -15.48 -0.37
CA ARG A 36 -16.74 -16.50 -0.24
C ARG A 36 -18.10 -15.95 -0.65
N LEU A 37 -18.40 -14.71 -0.24
CA LEU A 37 -19.66 -14.04 -0.51
C LEU A 37 -19.95 -13.86 -2.01
N PHE A 38 -18.92 -13.55 -2.81
CA PHE A 38 -19.08 -13.38 -4.26
C PHE A 38 -18.98 -14.69 -5.05
N LYS A 39 -18.36 -15.75 -4.49
CA LYS A 39 -18.23 -17.05 -5.17
C LYS A 39 -19.42 -17.98 -4.96
N THR A 40 -20.12 -17.85 -3.84
CA THR A 40 -21.24 -18.74 -3.50
C THR A 40 -22.55 -18.00 -3.59
N TYR A 41 -23.42 -18.38 -4.52
CA TYR A 41 -24.80 -17.90 -4.56
C TYR A 41 -25.61 -18.67 -3.51
N THR A 42 -25.85 -18.05 -2.35
CA THR A 42 -26.70 -18.64 -1.32
C THR A 42 -27.83 -17.70 -0.91
N ASN A 43 -28.97 -18.28 -0.56
CA ASN A 43 -30.11 -17.54 -0.02
C ASN A 43 -30.15 -17.73 1.49
N ILE A 44 -30.39 -16.63 2.21
CA ILE A 44 -30.63 -16.62 3.65
C ILE A 44 -32.13 -16.79 3.88
N ASN A 45 -32.50 -17.76 4.71
CA ASN A 45 -33.88 -17.93 5.12
C ASN A 45 -34.26 -16.88 6.17
N PHE A 46 -35.04 -15.87 5.78
CA PHE A 46 -35.64 -14.89 6.67
C PHE A 46 -37.10 -15.27 6.96
N PHE A 47 -37.39 -15.80 8.15
CA PHE A 47 -38.75 -16.15 8.59
C PHE A 47 -39.54 -17.01 7.59
N GLY A 48 -38.88 -17.96 6.92
CA GLY A 48 -39.50 -18.85 5.93
C GLY A 48 -39.36 -18.38 4.48
N TYR A 49 -38.86 -17.17 4.24
CA TYR A 49 -38.64 -16.64 2.91
C TYR A 49 -37.15 -16.67 2.52
N PRO A 50 -36.80 -17.24 1.35
CA PRO A 50 -35.44 -17.18 0.84
C PRO A 50 -35.15 -15.77 0.31
N VAL A 51 -34.23 -15.06 0.96
CA VAL A 51 -33.73 -13.74 0.55
C VAL A 51 -32.28 -13.87 0.12
N GLU A 52 -31.90 -13.20 -0.96
CA GLU A 52 -30.53 -13.23 -1.48
C GLU A 52 -29.51 -12.74 -0.43
N GLN A 53 -28.41 -13.47 -0.28
CA GLN A 53 -27.35 -13.13 0.68
C GLN A 53 -26.73 -11.75 0.37
N ILE A 54 -26.46 -11.43 -0.89
CA ILE A 54 -25.83 -10.16 -1.29
C ILE A 54 -26.75 -8.97 -0.98
N ALA A 55 -28.03 -9.05 -1.31
CA ALA A 55 -29.00 -8.00 -0.97
C ALA A 55 -29.07 -7.78 0.55
N THR A 56 -29.09 -8.88 1.31
CA THR A 56 -29.15 -8.84 2.78
C THR A 56 -27.91 -8.19 3.39
N THR A 57 -26.71 -8.47 2.87
CA THR A 57 -25.47 -7.87 3.37
C THR A 57 -25.43 -6.38 3.11
N ILE A 58 -25.82 -5.92 1.90
CA ILE A 58 -25.90 -4.49 1.56
C ILE A 58 -26.87 -3.76 2.50
N VAL A 59 -28.08 -4.28 2.66
CA VAL A 59 -29.11 -3.66 3.53
C VAL A 59 -28.64 -3.62 4.99
N SER A 60 -28.05 -4.70 5.49
CA SER A 60 -27.54 -4.74 6.86
C SER A 60 -26.36 -3.81 7.11
N MET A 61 -25.45 -3.63 6.13
CA MET A 61 -24.37 -2.64 6.21
C MET A 61 -24.90 -1.21 6.23
N LEU A 62 -25.91 -0.90 5.41
CA LEU A 62 -26.56 0.41 5.42
C LEU A 62 -27.20 0.70 6.79
N ILE A 63 -27.97 -0.26 7.33
CA ILE A 63 -28.58 -0.14 8.66
C ILE A 63 -27.52 0.03 9.75
N ALA A 64 -26.45 -0.77 9.73
CA ALA A 64 -25.36 -0.67 10.70
C ALA A 64 -24.65 0.69 10.62
N THR A 65 -24.47 1.24 9.42
CA THR A 65 -23.87 2.56 9.19
C THR A 65 -24.75 3.67 9.75
N VAL A 66 -26.06 3.64 9.46
CA VAL A 66 -27.02 4.59 10.01
C VAL A 66 -27.09 4.49 11.54
N ALA A 67 -27.15 3.27 12.08
CA ALA A 67 -27.14 3.04 13.53
C ALA A 67 -25.86 3.54 14.19
N PHE A 68 -24.71 3.34 13.55
CA PHE A 68 -23.42 3.85 14.02
C PHE A 68 -23.39 5.37 14.01
N VAL A 69 -23.87 6.02 12.93
CA VAL A 69 -23.99 7.48 12.85
C VAL A 69 -24.91 8.01 13.96
N LEU A 70 -26.09 7.42 14.14
CA LEU A 70 -27.03 7.80 15.21
C LEU A 70 -26.44 7.59 16.60
N LEU A 71 -25.72 6.49 16.82
CA LEU A 71 -25.03 6.19 18.08
C LEU A 71 -23.89 7.19 18.32
N CYS A 72 -23.12 7.54 17.30
CA CYS A 72 -22.15 8.62 17.37
C CYS A 72 -22.82 9.95 17.70
N CYS A 73 -23.89 10.33 17.01
CA CYS A 73 -24.65 11.55 17.31
C CYS A 73 -25.17 11.56 18.76
N ARG A 74 -25.73 10.44 19.25
CA ARG A 74 -26.19 10.28 20.64
C ARG A 74 -25.06 10.35 21.66
N LEU A 75 -23.93 9.69 21.40
CA LEU A 75 -22.75 9.75 22.26
C LEU A 75 -22.18 11.16 22.28
N TYR A 76 -22.13 11.84 21.13
CA TYR A 76 -21.67 13.22 21.04
C TYR A 76 -22.64 14.22 21.67
N SER A 77 -23.95 13.97 21.63
CA SER A 77 -24.95 14.83 22.29
C SER A 77 -24.98 14.62 23.81
N THR A 78 -24.59 13.44 24.31
CA THR A 78 -24.54 13.12 25.75
C THR A 78 -23.17 13.36 26.38
N ILE A 79 -22.14 13.72 25.61
CA ILE A 79 -20.94 14.36 26.13
C ILE A 79 -21.32 15.81 26.51
N SER A 80 -22.08 15.94 27.60
CA SER A 80 -22.02 17.14 28.41
C SER A 80 -20.57 17.26 28.89
N ILE A 81 -20.09 18.49 28.98
CA ILE A 81 -18.80 18.82 29.58
C ILE A 81 -18.94 18.51 31.07
N SER A 82 -18.95 17.23 31.43
CA SER A 82 -18.73 16.81 32.79
C SER A 82 -17.27 17.11 33.08
N GLU A 83 -17.07 18.04 34.00
CA GLU A 83 -15.77 18.37 34.56
C GLU A 83 -14.96 17.10 34.80
N VAL A 84 -13.69 17.19 34.46
CA VAL A 84 -12.67 16.17 34.64
C VAL A 84 -12.88 15.45 35.98
N LYS A 85 -13.57 14.30 35.96
CA LYS A 85 -13.50 13.35 37.06
C LYS A 85 -12.05 12.89 37.07
N ARG A 86 -11.30 13.43 38.03
CA ARG A 86 -9.87 13.20 38.25
C ARG A 86 -9.65 11.73 38.54
N ASN A 87 -9.63 10.92 37.50
CA ASN A 87 -9.28 9.52 37.58
C ASN A 87 -7.77 9.51 37.86
N ARG A 88 -7.39 9.23 39.11
CA ARG A 88 -6.01 9.00 39.52
C ARG A 88 -5.53 7.70 38.88
N ARG A 89 -5.29 7.70 37.57
CA ARG A 89 -4.44 6.70 36.93
C ARG A 89 -3.00 7.18 37.00
N ILE A 90 -2.12 6.23 37.31
CA ILE A 90 -0.68 6.41 37.51
C ILE A 90 -0.12 7.23 36.35
N VAL A 91 0.31 8.46 36.64
CA VAL A 91 1.05 9.27 35.67
C VAL A 91 2.47 8.68 35.61
N LEU A 92 2.66 7.72 34.70
CA LEU A 92 3.97 7.10 34.42
C LEU A 92 4.97 8.09 33.80
N ILE A 93 4.51 9.27 33.38
CA ILE A 93 5.32 10.29 32.71
C ILE A 93 5.82 11.28 33.78
N LYS A 94 7.05 11.06 34.27
CA LYS A 94 7.67 11.90 35.30
C LYS A 94 8.33 13.19 34.76
N ARG A 95 8.61 13.31 33.45
CA ARG A 95 9.29 14.48 32.88
C ARG A 95 8.69 14.88 31.53
N VAL A 96 8.16 16.11 31.47
CA VAL A 96 7.77 16.77 30.23
C VAL A 96 8.96 17.62 29.76
N PRO A 97 9.39 17.52 28.50
CA PRO A 97 10.52 18.30 28.00
C PRO A 97 10.22 19.82 28.01
N THR A 98 11.26 20.62 28.24
CA THR A 98 11.16 22.07 28.42
C THR A 98 11.37 22.87 27.13
N SER A 99 12.08 22.32 26.14
CA SER A 99 12.26 22.99 24.84
C SER A 99 10.98 22.91 24.02
N LEU A 100 10.70 23.94 23.22
CA LEU A 100 9.47 24.03 22.44
C LEU A 100 9.34 22.89 21.40
N ILE A 101 10.43 22.59 20.68
CA ILE A 101 10.44 21.53 19.66
C ILE A 101 10.29 20.16 20.31
N SER A 102 11.04 19.89 21.39
CA SER A 102 10.94 18.61 22.10
C SER A 102 9.58 18.42 22.75
N TYR A 103 8.92 19.51 23.19
CA TYR A 103 7.53 19.45 23.65
C TYR A 103 6.57 19.10 22.51
N THR A 104 6.69 19.72 21.33
CA THR A 104 5.85 19.37 20.18
C THR A 104 6.05 17.91 19.76
N ALA A 105 7.30 17.43 19.73
CA ALA A 105 7.62 16.03 19.46
C ALA A 105 7.01 15.11 20.53
N PHE A 106 7.18 15.44 21.81
CA PHE A 106 6.63 14.67 22.92
C PHE A 106 5.10 14.61 22.88
N LYS A 107 4.45 15.72 22.53
CA LYS A 107 3.01 15.79 22.33
C LYS A 107 2.57 14.83 21.21
N GLU A 108 3.24 14.86 20.08
CA GLU A 108 2.88 14.04 18.92
C GLU A 108 3.15 12.55 19.16
N PHE A 109 4.38 12.19 19.52
CA PHE A 109 4.78 10.79 19.63
C PHE A 109 4.22 10.09 20.88
N ILE A 110 4.13 10.80 22.02
CA ILE A 110 3.75 10.19 23.30
C ILE A 110 2.29 10.51 23.66
N MET A 111 1.90 11.79 23.71
CA MET A 111 0.55 12.16 24.15
C MET A 111 -0.53 11.74 23.13
N HIS A 112 -0.28 11.97 21.84
CA HIS A 112 -1.17 11.60 20.75
C HIS A 112 -0.96 10.16 20.25
N LYS A 113 -0.03 9.42 20.88
CA LYS A 113 0.29 8.02 20.54
C LYS A 113 0.85 7.84 19.12
N GLY A 114 1.44 8.87 18.52
CA GLY A 114 2.06 8.77 17.20
C GLY A 114 3.14 7.68 17.10
N ALA A 115 3.89 7.43 18.19
CA ALA A 115 4.87 6.35 18.25
C ALA A 115 4.23 4.96 18.13
N LEU A 116 3.03 4.75 18.69
CA LEU A 116 2.30 3.49 18.55
C LEU A 116 1.78 3.27 17.13
N ILE A 117 1.37 4.34 16.45
CA ILE A 117 0.94 4.28 15.05
C ILE A 117 2.12 3.87 14.16
N LEU A 118 3.27 4.53 14.31
CA LEU A 118 4.49 4.19 13.58
C LEU A 118 4.98 2.76 13.88
N ALA A 119 4.90 2.33 15.14
CA ALA A 119 5.24 0.96 15.52
C ALA A 119 4.29 -0.06 14.88
N ALA A 120 3.00 0.25 14.75
CA ALA A 120 2.03 -0.61 14.07
C ALA A 120 2.30 -0.71 12.56
N VAL A 121 2.67 0.40 11.91
CA VAL A 121 3.09 0.39 10.50
C VAL A 121 4.33 -0.47 10.32
N LEU A 122 5.36 -0.26 11.14
CA LEU A 122 6.59 -1.04 11.05
C LEU A 122 6.35 -2.52 11.31
N ALA A 123 5.56 -2.87 12.33
CA ALA A 123 5.20 -4.26 12.62
C ALA A 123 4.41 -4.92 11.47
N LEU A 124 3.47 -4.19 10.87
CA LEU A 124 2.73 -4.68 9.70
C LEU A 124 3.68 -4.94 8.52
N GLN A 125 4.57 -4.00 8.23
CA GLN A 125 5.51 -4.10 7.10
C GLN A 125 6.58 -5.17 7.31
N VAL A 126 7.07 -5.33 8.53
CA VAL A 126 7.98 -6.43 8.89
C VAL A 126 7.25 -7.78 8.81
N TYR A 127 6.00 -7.85 9.26
CA TYR A 127 5.20 -9.07 9.13
C TYR A 127 4.99 -9.45 7.66
N THR A 128 4.59 -8.50 6.81
CA THR A 128 4.45 -8.76 5.36
C THR A 128 5.77 -9.12 4.70
N ALA A 129 6.89 -8.59 5.18
CA ALA A 129 8.22 -8.93 4.68
C ALA A 129 8.64 -10.37 5.06
N ILE A 130 8.35 -10.81 6.29
CA ILE A 130 8.67 -12.16 6.77
C ILE A 130 7.76 -13.20 6.13
N ASP A 131 6.48 -12.90 5.99
CA ASP A 131 5.47 -13.80 5.40
C ASP A 131 5.54 -13.83 3.87
N TYR A 132 6.39 -13.01 3.27
CA TYR A 132 6.51 -12.94 1.82
C TYR A 132 7.08 -14.23 1.24
N THR A 133 6.31 -14.81 0.34
CA THR A 133 6.75 -15.90 -0.51
C THR A 133 6.71 -15.43 -1.96
N LYS A 134 7.82 -15.61 -2.68
CA LYS A 134 7.88 -15.30 -4.11
C LYS A 134 6.76 -16.11 -4.80
N PRO A 135 5.81 -15.46 -5.50
CA PRO A 135 4.76 -16.19 -6.20
C PRO A 135 5.38 -17.12 -7.25
N TYR A 136 4.95 -18.38 -7.26
CA TYR A 136 5.41 -19.34 -8.26
C TYR A 136 4.80 -18.99 -9.62
N MET A 137 5.64 -18.45 -10.50
CA MET A 137 5.34 -18.14 -11.89
C MET A 137 6.30 -18.96 -12.76
N PRO A 138 5.81 -20.04 -13.43
CA PRO A 138 6.66 -20.96 -14.19
C PRO A 138 7.53 -20.27 -15.25
N ASP A 139 6.95 -19.29 -15.96
CA ASP A 139 7.61 -18.48 -16.97
C ASP A 139 8.73 -17.59 -16.41
N ASP A 140 8.55 -17.07 -15.20
CA ASP A 140 9.54 -16.24 -14.51
C ASP A 140 10.80 -17.01 -14.09
N ASN A 141 10.64 -18.28 -13.69
CA ASN A 141 11.79 -19.15 -13.40
C ASN A 141 12.59 -19.48 -14.66
N VAL A 142 11.90 -19.72 -15.78
CA VAL A 142 12.54 -19.93 -17.08
C VAL A 142 13.24 -18.65 -17.54
N TYR A 143 12.60 -17.49 -17.40
CA TYR A 143 13.18 -16.19 -17.68
C TYR A 143 14.46 -15.93 -16.85
N TYR A 144 14.45 -16.24 -15.56
CA TYR A 144 15.65 -16.18 -14.71
C TYR A 144 16.80 -17.05 -15.27
N ALA A 145 16.50 -18.29 -15.66
CA ALA A 145 17.50 -19.21 -16.22
C ALA A 145 18.10 -18.70 -17.55
N TYR A 146 17.26 -18.12 -18.42
CA TYR A 146 17.75 -17.49 -19.65
C TYR A 146 18.61 -16.25 -19.37
N CYS A 147 18.22 -15.40 -18.42
CA CYS A 147 19.05 -14.25 -18.01
C CYS A 147 20.42 -14.71 -17.56
N THR A 148 20.50 -15.68 -16.64
CA THR A 148 21.79 -16.18 -16.12
C THR A 148 22.66 -16.77 -17.22
N ARG A 149 22.06 -17.43 -18.21
CA ARG A 149 22.80 -18.04 -19.32
C ARG A 149 23.31 -17.01 -20.31
N ILE A 150 22.50 -16.01 -20.68
CA ILE A 150 22.88 -14.96 -21.64
C ILE A 150 23.95 -14.03 -21.06
N ILE A 151 23.96 -13.79 -19.75
CA ILE A 151 24.98 -12.96 -19.07
C ILE A 151 26.40 -13.52 -19.25
N GLU A 152 26.54 -14.84 -19.38
CA GLU A 152 27.83 -15.52 -19.52
C GLU A 152 28.32 -15.58 -20.98
N MET A 153 27.46 -15.22 -21.95
CA MET A 153 27.74 -15.30 -23.39
C MET A 153 28.32 -13.99 -23.93
N THR A 154 29.08 -14.08 -25.01
CA THR A 154 29.43 -12.91 -25.82
C THR A 154 28.23 -12.41 -26.64
N ASP A 155 28.27 -11.17 -27.12
CA ASP A 155 27.19 -10.59 -27.96
C ASP A 155 26.85 -11.49 -29.16
N GLU A 156 27.87 -12.08 -29.82
CA GLU A 156 27.72 -12.97 -30.98
C GLU A 156 27.10 -14.33 -30.60
N GLU A 157 27.58 -14.95 -29.52
CA GLU A 157 27.03 -16.23 -29.01
C GLU A 157 25.59 -16.07 -28.54
N ALA A 158 25.25 -14.93 -27.91
CA ALA A 158 23.90 -14.63 -27.47
C ALA A 158 22.94 -14.45 -28.66
N ASP A 159 23.38 -13.79 -29.74
CA ASP A 159 22.60 -13.63 -30.97
C ASP A 159 22.27 -15.00 -31.61
N GLU A 160 23.28 -15.87 -31.75
CA GLU A 160 23.09 -17.22 -32.28
C GLU A 160 22.19 -18.06 -31.38
N PHE A 161 22.37 -17.96 -30.06
CA PHE A 161 21.57 -18.68 -29.08
C PHE A 161 20.09 -18.28 -29.14
N VAL A 162 19.78 -16.98 -29.14
CA VAL A 162 18.40 -16.48 -29.24
C VAL A 162 17.74 -16.92 -30.56
N ALA A 163 18.47 -16.83 -31.68
CA ALA A 163 17.96 -17.26 -32.98
C ALA A 163 17.70 -18.79 -33.04
N SER A 164 18.55 -19.58 -32.37
CA SER A 164 18.38 -21.04 -32.31
C SER A 164 17.18 -21.46 -31.45
N GLU A 165 16.96 -20.79 -30.31
CA GLU A 165 15.81 -21.04 -29.44
C GLU A 165 14.50 -20.57 -30.08
N GLU A 166 14.50 -19.46 -30.82
CA GLU A 166 13.32 -19.03 -31.59
C GLU A 166 12.90 -20.09 -32.61
N LYS A 167 13.84 -20.66 -33.36
CA LYS A 167 13.57 -21.78 -34.29
C LYS A 167 13.05 -23.01 -33.55
N ARG A 168 13.69 -23.38 -32.43
CA ARG A 168 13.26 -24.50 -31.59
C ARG A 168 11.80 -24.35 -31.14
N PHE A 169 11.41 -23.17 -30.63
CA PHE A 169 10.04 -22.93 -30.19
C PHE A 169 9.04 -22.89 -31.35
N ALA A 170 9.44 -22.41 -32.53
CA ALA A 170 8.62 -22.44 -33.74
C ALA A 170 8.37 -23.88 -34.22
N ASP A 171 9.40 -24.73 -34.22
CA ASP A 171 9.29 -26.15 -34.60
C ASP A 171 8.38 -26.90 -33.62
N ILE A 172 8.54 -26.66 -32.31
CA ILE A 172 7.68 -27.26 -31.28
C ILE A 172 6.22 -26.80 -31.44
N LEU A 173 5.98 -25.52 -31.78
CA LEU A 173 4.63 -25.01 -32.05
C LEU A 173 3.98 -25.74 -33.23
N GLN A 174 4.73 -25.96 -34.31
CA GLN A 174 4.25 -26.70 -35.48
C GLN A 174 3.93 -28.15 -35.10
N LEU A 175 4.79 -28.82 -34.34
CA LEU A 175 4.55 -30.20 -33.88
C LEU A 175 3.32 -30.31 -32.97
N MET A 176 3.07 -29.33 -32.09
CA MET A 176 1.86 -29.32 -31.26
C MET A 176 0.59 -29.04 -32.07
N SER A 177 0.67 -28.19 -33.10
CA SER A 177 -0.48 -27.88 -33.98
C SER A 177 -1.01 -29.09 -34.74
N ILE A 178 -0.17 -30.12 -34.94
CA ILE A 178 -0.51 -31.38 -35.61
C ILE A 178 -1.29 -32.34 -34.67
N GLY A 179 -1.53 -31.96 -33.41
CA GLY A 179 -2.57 -32.56 -32.56
C GLY A 179 -2.13 -33.65 -31.58
N ALA A 180 -0.83 -33.75 -31.27
CA ALA A 180 -0.28 -34.81 -30.41
C ALA A 180 0.09 -34.37 -28.97
N ALA A 181 -0.22 -33.13 -28.56
CA ALA A 181 0.23 -32.60 -27.27
C ALA A 181 -0.77 -32.88 -26.14
N THR A 182 -0.27 -33.38 -25.00
CA THR A 182 -1.06 -33.48 -23.78
C THR A 182 -1.23 -32.10 -23.13
N THR A 183 -2.26 -31.92 -22.28
CA THR A 183 -2.50 -30.66 -21.56
C THR A 183 -1.28 -30.19 -20.77
N GLU A 184 -0.57 -31.13 -20.14
CA GLU A 184 0.65 -30.87 -19.36
C GLU A 184 1.81 -30.36 -20.23
N GLN A 185 2.02 -30.99 -21.40
CA GLN A 185 3.02 -30.53 -22.39
C GLN A 185 2.69 -29.14 -22.94
N SER A 186 1.39 -28.83 -23.11
CA SER A 186 0.96 -27.50 -23.53
C SER A 186 1.23 -26.44 -22.46
N GLU A 187 1.05 -26.75 -21.17
CA GLU A 187 1.32 -25.81 -20.08
C GLU A 187 2.82 -25.57 -19.89
N GLU A 188 3.64 -26.62 -19.92
CA GLU A 188 5.10 -26.54 -19.85
C GLU A 188 5.68 -25.74 -21.03
N TYR A 189 5.16 -25.96 -22.24
CA TYR A 189 5.52 -25.16 -23.40
C TYR A 189 5.18 -23.68 -23.21
N ARG A 190 3.96 -23.37 -22.74
CA ARG A 190 3.55 -21.97 -22.54
C ARG A 190 4.41 -21.25 -21.51
N ALA A 191 4.78 -21.93 -20.43
CA ALA A 191 5.72 -21.43 -19.44
C ALA A 191 7.11 -21.18 -20.06
N SER A 192 7.64 -22.18 -20.77
CA SER A 192 8.97 -22.12 -21.36
C SER A 192 9.10 -21.04 -22.43
N TYR A 193 8.11 -20.97 -23.33
CA TYR A 193 8.02 -19.95 -24.36
C TYR A 193 7.81 -18.56 -23.75
N GLY A 194 6.95 -18.42 -22.75
CA GLY A 194 6.73 -17.14 -22.06
C GLY A 194 7.99 -16.62 -21.37
N GLY A 195 8.78 -17.50 -20.76
CA GLY A 195 10.07 -17.13 -20.15
C GLY A 195 11.13 -16.74 -21.18
N PHE A 196 11.24 -17.50 -22.27
CA PHE A 196 12.11 -17.18 -23.41
C PHE A 196 11.74 -15.84 -24.04
N GLU A 197 10.45 -15.60 -24.28
CA GLU A 197 9.95 -14.38 -24.91
C GLU A 197 10.28 -13.14 -24.06
N LYS A 198 10.15 -13.21 -22.73
CA LYS A 198 10.60 -12.13 -21.83
C LYS A 198 12.11 -11.86 -21.94
N ALA A 199 12.92 -12.92 -21.99
CA ALA A 199 14.38 -12.80 -22.12
C ALA A 199 14.78 -12.21 -23.47
N ARG A 200 14.15 -12.66 -24.56
CA ARG A 200 14.34 -12.16 -25.91
C ARG A 200 13.99 -10.68 -26.00
N GLN A 201 12.80 -10.28 -25.53
CA GLN A 201 12.37 -8.88 -25.57
C GLN A 201 13.33 -7.96 -24.83
N GLN A 202 13.81 -8.38 -23.66
CA GLN A 202 14.84 -7.65 -22.94
C GLN A 202 16.14 -7.57 -23.75
N TYR A 203 16.63 -8.69 -24.28
CA TYR A 203 17.86 -8.74 -25.06
C TYR A 203 17.81 -7.84 -26.30
N GLU A 204 16.72 -7.90 -27.08
CA GLU A 204 16.49 -7.03 -28.23
C GLU A 204 16.41 -5.55 -27.81
N SER A 205 15.73 -5.24 -26.70
CA SER A 205 15.67 -3.88 -26.18
C SER A 205 17.06 -3.35 -25.79
N ILE A 206 17.91 -4.18 -25.18
CA ILE A 206 19.27 -3.82 -24.81
C ILE A 206 20.12 -3.59 -26.06
N LYS A 207 19.96 -4.42 -27.09
CA LYS A 207 20.68 -4.27 -28.38
C LYS A 207 20.30 -2.97 -29.10
N SER A 208 19.07 -2.52 -28.95
CA SER A 208 18.60 -1.25 -29.51
C SER A 208 19.17 -0.01 -28.80
N LEU A 209 19.75 -0.18 -27.61
CA LEU A 209 20.42 0.91 -26.88
C LEU A 209 21.77 1.22 -27.51
N GLY A 210 22.13 2.51 -27.50
CA GLY A 210 23.46 2.97 -27.93
C GLY A 210 24.60 2.48 -27.02
N TYR A 211 25.83 2.88 -27.35
CA TYR A 211 27.03 2.52 -26.58
C TYR A 211 26.88 2.88 -25.08
N GLY A 212 27.06 1.88 -24.20
CA GLY A 212 27.24 2.07 -22.75
C GLY A 212 26.26 1.36 -21.82
N ALA A 213 25.11 0.85 -22.30
CA ALA A 213 24.06 0.27 -21.45
C ALA A 213 23.69 -1.17 -21.87
N LYS A 214 24.68 -2.08 -21.90
CA LYS A 214 24.54 -3.44 -22.45
C LYS A 214 24.65 -4.56 -21.41
N ASP A 215 23.96 -4.43 -20.28
CA ASP A 215 23.98 -5.48 -19.26
C ASP A 215 22.64 -6.20 -19.19
N MET A 216 22.66 -7.50 -19.49
CA MET A 216 21.54 -8.38 -19.20
C MET A 216 21.51 -8.67 -17.69
N TYR A 217 20.33 -8.62 -17.07
CA TYR A 217 20.13 -9.03 -15.69
C TYR A 217 18.66 -9.37 -15.45
N TYR A 218 18.39 -10.12 -14.40
CA TYR A 218 17.04 -10.52 -14.03
C TYR A 218 16.26 -9.32 -13.45
N GLN A 219 15.15 -8.93 -14.10
CA GLN A 219 14.49 -7.64 -13.85
C GLN A 219 13.23 -7.70 -12.98
N THR A 220 12.64 -8.89 -12.77
CA THR A 220 11.29 -9.03 -12.17
C THR A 220 11.15 -8.31 -10.83
N GLY A 221 12.12 -8.47 -9.92
CA GLY A 221 12.11 -7.78 -8.63
C GLY A 221 12.17 -6.25 -8.75
N TYR A 222 12.97 -5.72 -9.70
CA TYR A 222 13.02 -4.28 -9.93
C TYR A 222 11.73 -3.74 -10.53
N LYS A 223 11.13 -4.46 -11.49
CA LYS A 223 9.83 -4.10 -12.06
C LYS A 223 8.73 -4.06 -11.01
N ASP A 224 8.78 -4.96 -10.01
CA ASP A 224 7.86 -4.95 -8.87
C ASP A 224 8.09 -3.73 -7.95
N ILE A 225 9.35 -3.44 -7.56
CA ILE A 225 9.70 -2.27 -6.73
C ILE A 225 9.27 -0.97 -7.41
N PHE A 226 9.45 -0.90 -8.72
CA PHE A 226 9.13 0.26 -9.54
C PHE A 226 7.63 0.35 -9.90
N GLY A 227 6.80 -0.60 -9.47
CA GLY A 227 5.36 -0.57 -9.73
C GLY A 227 4.99 -0.77 -11.20
N VAL A 228 5.90 -1.32 -12.01
CA VAL A 228 5.70 -1.62 -13.43
C VAL A 228 4.84 -2.88 -13.58
N SER A 229 5.17 -3.96 -12.86
CA SER A 229 4.42 -5.22 -12.93
C SER A 229 3.07 -5.14 -12.22
N ASN A 230 3.03 -4.51 -11.05
CA ASN A 230 1.84 -4.46 -10.20
C ASN A 230 1.65 -3.08 -9.56
N PRO A 231 0.99 -2.14 -10.27
CA PRO A 231 0.76 -0.79 -9.75
C PRO A 231 -0.15 -0.79 -8.50
N ALA A 232 -1.02 -1.79 -8.32
CA ALA A 232 -1.92 -1.86 -7.17
C ALA A 232 -1.15 -2.01 -5.85
N ASN A 233 0.00 -2.70 -5.86
CA ASN A 233 0.84 -2.84 -4.69
C ASN A 233 1.49 -1.51 -4.27
N ASP A 234 1.85 -0.66 -5.23
CA ASP A 234 2.37 0.68 -4.97
C ASP A 234 1.33 1.56 -4.27
N TYR A 235 0.07 1.49 -4.71
CA TYR A 235 -1.05 2.20 -4.07
C TYR A 235 -1.39 1.63 -2.69
N SER A 236 -1.24 0.32 -2.45
CA SER A 236 -1.49 -0.28 -1.14
C SER A 236 -0.44 0.16 -0.11
N LEU A 237 0.84 0.21 -0.48
CA LEU A 237 1.92 0.76 0.35
C LEU A 237 1.68 2.25 0.64
N GLY A 238 1.33 3.03 -0.39
CA GLY A 238 0.97 4.43 -0.25
C GLY A 238 -0.21 4.65 0.70
N LEU A 239 -1.24 3.81 0.63
CA LEU A 239 -2.40 3.84 1.51
C LEU A 239 -2.00 3.64 2.99
N ILE A 240 -1.10 2.69 3.27
CA ILE A 240 -0.60 2.44 4.63
C ILE A 240 0.08 3.70 5.19
N ALA A 241 0.96 4.33 4.40
CA ALA A 241 1.65 5.55 4.81
C ALA A 241 0.67 6.73 5.01
N ILE A 242 -0.30 6.90 4.10
CA ILE A 242 -1.32 7.96 4.19
C ILE A 242 -2.21 7.78 5.41
N ILE A 243 -2.69 6.56 5.69
CA ILE A 243 -3.52 6.27 6.88
C ILE A 243 -2.72 6.64 8.14
N ALA A 244 -1.45 6.25 8.22
CA ALA A 244 -0.60 6.59 9.35
C ALA A 244 -0.49 8.10 9.55
N LEU A 245 -0.21 8.86 8.48
CA LEU A 245 -0.10 10.31 8.54
C LEU A 245 -1.43 11.00 8.88
N CYS A 246 -2.56 10.52 8.33
CA CYS A 246 -3.89 11.01 8.68
C CYS A 246 -4.20 10.79 10.16
N LEU A 247 -3.83 9.65 10.74
CA LEU A 247 -4.08 9.37 12.16
C LEU A 247 -3.17 10.19 13.08
N MET A 248 -1.93 10.47 12.66
CA MET A 248 -0.96 11.25 13.43
C MET A 248 -1.19 12.77 13.34
N LEU A 249 -1.22 13.32 12.13
CA LEU A 249 -1.17 14.76 11.91
C LEU A 249 -2.52 15.47 11.97
N SER A 250 -3.61 14.79 11.62
CA SER A 250 -4.95 15.36 11.69
C SER A 250 -5.34 15.84 13.10
N PRO A 251 -5.06 15.11 14.20
CA PRO A 251 -5.34 15.62 15.54
C PRO A 251 -4.33 16.67 16.05
N LEU A 252 -3.17 16.87 15.41
CA LEU A 252 -2.05 17.64 16.00
C LEU A 252 -2.41 19.08 16.38
N ILE A 253 -3.05 19.84 15.47
CA ILE A 253 -3.50 21.23 15.72
C ILE A 253 -4.97 21.27 16.11
N ALA A 254 -5.80 20.41 15.53
CA ALA A 254 -7.23 20.31 15.83
C ALA A 254 -7.51 20.04 17.33
N TYR A 255 -6.63 19.30 18.02
CA TYR A 255 -6.70 19.11 19.46
C TYR A 255 -6.44 20.41 20.23
N ASP A 256 -5.43 21.19 19.84
CA ASP A 256 -5.10 22.47 20.48
C ASP A 256 -6.21 23.51 20.26
N ASN A 257 -6.83 23.50 19.08
CA ASN A 257 -8.01 24.32 18.76
C ASN A 257 -9.20 23.98 19.66
N ARG A 258 -9.50 22.68 19.83
CA ARG A 258 -10.58 22.21 20.71
C ARG A 258 -10.37 22.67 22.15
N CYS A 259 -9.15 22.57 22.66
CA CYS A 259 -8.78 22.97 24.02
C CYS A 259 -8.56 24.49 24.15
N ARG A 260 -8.73 25.27 23.07
CA ARG A 260 -8.54 26.73 23.04
C ARG A 260 -7.16 27.16 23.54
N ILE A 261 -6.14 26.30 23.40
CA ILE A 261 -4.78 26.57 23.88
C ILE A 261 -4.13 27.68 23.05
N GLY A 262 -4.57 27.86 21.80
CA GLY A 262 -4.10 28.91 20.90
C GLY A 262 -4.14 30.32 21.51
N TYR A 263 -5.16 30.68 22.30
CA TYR A 263 -5.26 32.01 22.93
C TYR A 263 -4.11 32.29 23.91
N VAL A 264 -3.57 31.25 24.56
CA VAL A 264 -2.43 31.37 25.46
C VAL A 264 -1.13 31.36 24.66
N ILE A 265 -0.98 30.45 23.70
CA ILE A 265 0.26 30.32 22.92
C ILE A 265 0.55 31.59 22.12
N TYR A 266 -0.48 32.22 21.54
CA TYR A 266 -0.31 33.38 20.66
C TYR A 266 0.09 34.66 21.39
N THR A 267 -0.18 34.75 22.69
CA THR A 267 0.21 35.90 23.53
C THR A 267 1.60 35.74 24.15
N THR A 268 2.21 34.55 24.06
CA THR A 268 3.60 34.34 24.51
C THR A 268 4.63 34.98 23.58
N ARG A 269 5.85 35.23 24.10
CA ARG A 269 7.00 35.73 23.33
C ARG A 269 7.35 34.88 22.11
N ALA A 270 7.15 33.56 22.18
CA ALA A 270 7.37 32.66 21.05
C ALA A 270 6.28 32.82 19.98
N GLY A 271 5.03 33.09 20.40
CA GLY A 271 3.92 33.46 19.54
C GLY A 271 3.48 32.41 18.53
N LYS A 272 2.56 32.81 17.64
CA LYS A 272 1.93 31.94 16.63
C LYS A 272 2.91 31.38 15.59
N LYS A 273 3.85 32.20 15.10
CA LYS A 273 4.78 31.79 14.02
C LYS A 273 5.68 30.64 14.46
N THR A 274 6.26 30.74 15.66
CA THR A 274 7.14 29.70 16.20
C THR A 274 6.38 28.40 16.46
N TYR A 275 5.14 28.48 16.97
CA TYR A 275 4.26 27.33 17.14
C TYR A 275 4.00 26.60 15.81
N LEU A 276 3.62 27.32 14.76
CA LEU A 276 3.37 26.73 13.44
C LEU A 276 4.64 26.14 12.84
N LYS A 277 5.79 26.82 12.97
CA LYS A 277 7.09 26.32 12.51
C LYS A 277 7.42 24.97 13.14
N HIS A 278 7.27 24.82 14.46
CA HIS A 278 7.56 23.57 15.15
C HIS A 278 6.60 22.45 14.72
N ASN A 279 5.30 22.73 14.56
CA ASN A 279 4.37 21.73 14.02
C ASN A 279 4.74 21.30 12.61
N CYS A 280 5.16 22.22 11.74
CA CYS A 280 5.62 21.89 10.38
C CYS A 280 6.86 20.98 10.40
N ILE A 281 7.84 21.29 11.27
CA ILE A 281 9.03 20.45 11.44
C ILE A 281 8.64 19.05 11.91
N ILE A 282 7.75 18.93 12.91
CA ILE A 282 7.29 17.63 13.40
C ILE A 282 6.52 16.86 12.32
N ALA A 283 5.67 17.52 11.52
CA ALA A 283 4.98 16.86 10.42
C ALA A 283 5.92 16.33 9.34
N ILE A 284 6.98 17.08 9.00
CA ILE A 284 8.03 16.62 8.09
C ILE A 284 8.74 15.39 8.67
N ILE A 285 9.08 15.41 9.95
CA ILE A 285 9.71 14.25 10.62
C ILE A 285 8.77 13.04 10.59
N CYS A 286 7.47 13.22 10.87
CA CYS A 286 6.48 12.15 10.79
C CYS A 286 6.38 11.57 9.37
N ALA A 287 6.41 12.41 8.33
CA ALA A 287 6.42 11.97 6.93
C ALA A 287 7.66 11.15 6.57
N ILE A 288 8.84 11.59 7.00
CA ILE A 288 10.10 10.86 6.79
C ILE A 288 10.04 9.50 7.48
N LEU A 289 9.64 9.45 8.76
CA LEU A 289 9.53 8.19 9.50
C LEU A 289 8.50 7.25 8.91
N ALA A 290 7.33 7.76 8.50
CA ALA A 290 6.30 6.97 7.83
C ALA A 290 6.81 6.41 6.49
N SER A 291 7.56 7.19 5.72
CA SER A 291 8.19 6.76 4.46
C SER A 291 9.20 5.64 4.69
N VAL A 292 10.13 5.85 5.63
CA VAL A 292 11.16 4.88 6.02
C VAL A 292 10.52 3.56 6.47
N PHE A 293 9.55 3.61 7.38
CA PHE A 293 8.90 2.41 7.93
C PHE A 293 8.00 1.69 6.93
N THR A 294 7.55 2.37 5.87
CA THR A 294 6.73 1.76 4.82
C THR A 294 7.60 1.12 3.73
N TYR A 295 8.54 1.88 3.17
CA TYR A 295 9.23 1.46 1.94
C TYR A 295 10.50 0.65 2.19
N ILE A 296 11.25 0.90 3.28
CA ILE A 296 12.51 0.16 3.52
C ILE A 296 12.27 -1.33 3.74
N PRO A 297 11.31 -1.77 4.59
CA PRO A 297 11.04 -3.19 4.76
C PRO A 297 10.60 -3.86 3.44
N TYR A 298 9.79 -3.15 2.64
CA TYR A 298 9.34 -3.62 1.33
C TYR A 298 10.49 -3.79 0.33
N PHE A 299 11.42 -2.83 0.26
CA PHE A 299 12.60 -2.96 -0.60
C PHE A 299 13.51 -4.10 -0.15
N ALA A 300 13.73 -4.23 1.16
CA ALA A 300 14.52 -5.33 1.72
C ALA A 300 13.88 -6.69 1.41
N GLN A 301 12.56 -6.80 1.54
CA GLN A 301 11.78 -7.99 1.18
C GLN A 301 12.01 -8.40 -0.27
N ILE A 302 11.81 -7.49 -1.23
CA ILE A 302 11.95 -7.84 -2.65
C ILE A 302 13.40 -8.16 -3.02
N LEU A 303 14.37 -7.36 -2.57
CA LEU A 303 15.78 -7.61 -2.88
C LEU A 303 16.27 -8.93 -2.27
N SER A 304 15.75 -9.33 -1.11
CA SER A 304 16.06 -10.64 -0.51
C SER A 304 15.43 -11.81 -1.27
N ALA A 305 14.26 -11.62 -1.88
CA ALA A 305 13.53 -12.67 -2.58
C ALA A 305 13.96 -12.87 -4.04
N TYR A 306 14.34 -11.79 -4.74
CA TYR A 306 14.68 -11.80 -6.17
C TYR A 306 16.18 -11.61 -6.45
N GLY A 307 16.97 -11.19 -5.46
CA GLY A 307 18.40 -10.91 -5.59
C GLY A 307 18.72 -9.47 -6.01
N THR A 308 20.01 -9.19 -6.18
CA THR A 308 20.58 -7.85 -6.43
C THR A 308 21.40 -7.77 -7.72
N ALA A 309 21.23 -8.75 -8.62
CA ALA A 309 21.89 -8.75 -9.93
C ALA A 309 21.57 -7.45 -10.69
N GLY A 310 22.55 -6.84 -11.36
CA GLY A 310 22.34 -5.63 -12.15
C GLY A 310 22.07 -4.34 -11.35
N ILE A 311 22.25 -4.33 -10.02
CA ILE A 311 22.01 -3.12 -9.19
C ILE A 311 22.91 -1.93 -9.60
N GLY A 312 24.12 -2.23 -10.09
CA GLY A 312 25.08 -1.25 -10.61
C GLY A 312 24.93 -0.96 -12.11
N SER A 313 24.12 -1.74 -12.82
CA SER A 313 23.89 -1.61 -14.26
C SER A 313 22.92 -0.47 -14.57
N SER A 314 22.91 -0.03 -15.82
CA SER A 314 22.03 1.05 -16.28
C SER A 314 20.55 0.65 -16.20
N ILE A 315 19.70 1.54 -15.67
CA ILE A 315 18.24 1.36 -15.66
C ILE A 315 17.65 1.22 -17.07
N ARG A 316 18.33 1.74 -18.11
CA ARG A 316 17.87 1.69 -19.50
C ARG A 316 17.74 0.28 -20.04
N CYS A 317 18.43 -0.69 -19.43
CA CYS A 317 18.33 -2.10 -19.77
C CYS A 317 16.92 -2.67 -19.48
N ILE A 318 16.14 -2.00 -18.63
CA ILE A 318 14.71 -2.28 -18.44
C ILE A 318 13.94 -1.58 -19.54
N ALA A 319 13.22 -2.35 -20.37
CA ALA A 319 12.57 -1.88 -21.59
C ALA A 319 11.70 -0.63 -21.39
N GLU A 320 10.96 -0.58 -20.27
CA GLU A 320 10.08 0.52 -19.89
C GLU A 320 10.84 1.84 -19.61
N PHE A 321 12.14 1.76 -19.33
CA PHE A 321 13.03 2.90 -19.06
C PHE A 321 14.08 3.13 -20.14
N SER A 322 13.93 2.53 -21.33
CA SER A 322 14.88 2.66 -22.45
C SER A 322 15.17 4.12 -22.85
N GLY A 323 14.15 4.98 -22.81
CA GLY A 323 14.23 6.42 -23.08
C GLY A 323 14.63 7.30 -21.89
N PHE A 324 14.93 6.71 -20.72
CA PHE A 324 15.31 7.46 -19.53
C PHE A 324 16.82 7.79 -19.51
N ILE A 325 17.21 8.69 -18.60
CA ILE A 325 18.61 9.07 -18.39
C ILE A 325 19.41 7.84 -17.95
N ASP A 326 20.63 7.70 -18.46
CA ASP A 326 21.54 6.63 -18.09
C ASP A 326 22.07 6.82 -16.65
N ILE A 327 21.45 6.10 -15.72
CA ILE A 327 21.84 6.04 -14.31
C ILE A 327 21.78 4.60 -13.80
N PRO A 328 22.61 4.23 -12.80
CA PRO A 328 22.53 2.92 -12.18
C PRO A 328 21.16 2.66 -11.53
N VAL A 329 20.69 1.42 -11.56
CA VAL A 329 19.45 0.98 -10.89
C VAL A 329 19.45 1.38 -9.40
N ALA A 330 20.60 1.29 -8.72
CA ALA A 330 20.77 1.75 -7.34
C ALA A 330 20.40 3.23 -7.14
N VAL A 331 20.88 4.10 -8.04
CA VAL A 331 20.65 5.55 -7.97
C VAL A 331 19.18 5.84 -8.20
N TYR A 332 18.54 5.15 -9.15
CA TYR A 332 17.11 5.29 -9.39
C TYR A 332 16.25 4.85 -8.20
N LEU A 333 16.62 3.75 -7.52
CA LEU A 333 15.92 3.29 -6.32
C LEU A 333 15.95 4.36 -5.21
N VAL A 334 17.13 4.96 -4.98
CA VAL A 334 17.29 6.06 -4.02
C VAL A 334 16.49 7.29 -4.45
N LEU A 335 16.55 7.67 -5.73
CA LEU A 335 15.79 8.79 -6.28
C LEU A 335 14.28 8.60 -6.06
N MET A 336 13.77 7.40 -6.35
CA MET A 336 12.38 7.02 -6.13
C MET A 336 11.97 7.12 -4.66
N PHE A 337 12.81 6.63 -3.76
CA PHE A 337 12.56 6.74 -2.32
C PHE A 337 12.51 8.21 -1.87
N ILE A 338 13.44 9.04 -2.34
CA ILE A 338 13.46 10.48 -2.04
C ILE A 338 12.18 11.14 -2.55
N LEU A 339 11.80 10.88 -3.80
CA LEU A 339 10.63 11.50 -4.39
C LEU A 339 9.33 11.08 -3.69
N ARG A 340 9.18 9.79 -3.35
CA ARG A 340 8.06 9.29 -2.52
C ARG A 340 8.01 10.00 -1.17
N THR A 341 9.16 10.21 -0.55
CA THR A 341 9.28 10.94 0.72
C THR A 341 8.88 12.41 0.56
N VAL A 342 9.26 13.06 -0.54
CA VAL A 342 8.87 14.45 -0.85
C VAL A 342 7.36 14.58 -1.01
N VAL A 343 6.72 13.68 -1.74
CA VAL A 343 5.26 13.66 -1.88
C VAL A 343 4.58 13.51 -0.51
N LEU A 344 5.08 12.61 0.33
CA LEU A 344 4.56 12.43 1.70
C LEU A 344 4.80 13.65 2.60
N MET A 345 5.91 14.38 2.43
CA MET A 345 6.16 15.63 3.15
C MET A 345 5.16 16.73 2.75
N LEU A 346 4.91 16.90 1.45
CA LEU A 346 3.91 17.84 0.95
C LEU A 346 2.51 17.47 1.46
N PHE A 347 2.19 16.18 1.44
CA PHE A 347 0.94 15.66 1.99
C PHE A 347 0.80 15.92 3.49
N ALA A 348 1.86 15.72 4.27
CA ALA A 348 1.86 16.02 5.70
C ALA A 348 1.61 17.50 6.01
N LEU A 349 2.16 18.42 5.21
CA LEU A 349 1.88 19.85 5.33
C LEU A 349 0.42 20.18 4.98
N LEU A 350 -0.15 19.52 3.97
CA LEU A 350 -1.57 19.64 3.62
C LEU A 350 -2.46 19.16 4.77
N LEU A 351 -2.14 18.02 5.41
CA LEU A 351 -2.86 17.52 6.58
C LEU A 351 -2.80 18.50 7.76
N LEU A 352 -1.64 19.12 8.01
CA LEU A 352 -1.54 20.17 9.03
C LEU A 352 -2.41 21.38 8.71
N PHE A 353 -2.47 21.79 7.44
CA PHE A 353 -3.32 22.88 7.01
C PHE A 353 -4.80 22.56 7.31
N ILE A 354 -5.27 21.38 6.96
CA ILE A 354 -6.62 20.91 7.26
C ILE A 354 -6.86 20.86 8.78
N SER A 355 -5.93 20.27 9.53
CA SER A 355 -5.96 20.20 11.00
C SER A 355 -6.10 21.58 11.64
N SER A 356 -5.42 22.60 11.09
CA SER A 356 -5.49 23.98 11.59
C SER A 356 -6.87 24.63 11.46
N LYS A 357 -7.70 24.15 10.52
CA LYS A 357 -9.06 24.64 10.28
C LYS A 357 -10.12 23.88 11.06
N CYS A 358 -9.81 22.66 11.51
CA CYS A 358 -10.74 21.84 12.28
C CYS A 358 -10.82 22.29 13.75
N GLN A 359 -12.05 22.30 14.29
CA GLN A 359 -12.34 22.63 15.70
C GLN A 359 -12.37 21.38 16.60
N SER A 360 -12.41 20.18 16.02
CA SER A 360 -12.34 18.93 16.76
C SER A 360 -11.38 17.93 16.09
N PRO A 361 -10.61 17.14 16.86
CA PRO A 361 -9.66 16.17 16.30
C PRO A 361 -10.36 15.05 15.55
N THR A 362 -11.56 14.65 15.99
CA THR A 362 -12.33 13.58 15.36
C THR A 362 -12.88 13.99 14.00
N THR A 363 -13.36 15.23 13.85
CA THR A 363 -13.77 15.74 12.53
C THR A 363 -12.59 15.81 11.58
N SER A 364 -11.42 16.26 12.05
CA SER A 364 -10.20 16.30 11.22
C SER A 364 -9.80 14.91 10.71
N ILE A 365 -9.83 13.88 11.57
CA ILE A 365 -9.50 12.51 11.17
C ILE A 365 -10.50 11.98 10.15
N VAL A 366 -11.81 12.11 10.41
CA VAL A 366 -12.85 11.61 9.50
C VAL A 366 -12.76 12.29 8.13
N VAL A 367 -12.60 13.61 8.09
CA VAL A 367 -12.49 14.37 6.84
C VAL A 367 -11.25 13.95 6.06
N THR A 368 -10.08 13.85 6.71
CA THR A 368 -8.84 13.49 6.02
C THR A 368 -8.83 12.04 5.52
N LEU A 369 -9.37 11.09 6.29
CA LEU A 369 -9.54 9.71 5.82
C LEU A 369 -10.53 9.62 4.65
N ALA A 370 -11.66 10.32 4.72
CA ALA A 370 -12.66 10.31 3.66
C ALA A 370 -12.16 10.95 2.36
N ILE A 371 -11.38 12.04 2.45
CA ILE A 371 -10.87 12.73 1.26
C ILE A 371 -9.72 11.95 0.62
N PHE A 372 -8.79 11.41 1.41
CA PHE A 372 -7.53 10.87 0.86
C PHE A 372 -7.44 9.34 0.84
N CYS A 373 -8.01 8.64 1.83
CA CYS A 373 -7.91 7.18 1.88
C CYS A 373 -9.00 6.51 1.04
N LEU A 374 -10.22 7.04 1.07
CA LEU A 374 -11.36 6.45 0.37
C LEU A 374 -11.18 6.36 -1.16
N PRO A 375 -10.63 7.37 -1.86
CA PRO A 375 -10.35 7.24 -3.30
C PRO A 375 -9.40 6.09 -3.62
N ILE A 376 -8.34 5.92 -2.81
CA ILE A 376 -7.35 4.85 -3.00
C ILE A 376 -7.97 3.48 -2.74
N VAL A 377 -8.81 3.34 -1.71
CA VAL A 377 -9.55 2.09 -1.44
C VAL A 377 -10.49 1.74 -2.60
N ILE A 378 -11.17 2.74 -3.18
CA ILE A 378 -12.05 2.53 -4.33
C ILE A 378 -11.25 2.12 -5.58
N TYR A 379 -10.08 2.73 -5.81
CA TYR A 379 -9.18 2.33 -6.88
C TYR A 379 -8.73 0.86 -6.70
N LEU A 380 -8.31 0.48 -5.50
CA LEU A 380 -7.91 -0.91 -5.18
C LEU A 380 -9.08 -1.90 -5.28
N ALA A 381 -10.33 -1.45 -5.18
CA ALA A 381 -11.53 -2.25 -5.42
C ALA A 381 -11.84 -2.48 -6.91
N GLY A 382 -11.06 -1.87 -7.83
CA GLY A 382 -11.16 -2.08 -9.28
C GLY A 382 -11.73 -0.89 -10.07
N ALA A 383 -12.04 0.24 -9.42
CA ALA A 383 -12.55 1.42 -10.11
C ALA A 383 -11.40 2.31 -10.63
N ASN A 384 -10.88 1.98 -11.81
CA ASN A 384 -9.72 2.67 -12.42
C ASN A 384 -9.92 4.18 -12.62
N ALA A 385 -11.16 4.65 -12.82
CA ALA A 385 -11.46 6.08 -13.04
C ALA A 385 -11.16 6.98 -11.82
N VAL A 386 -11.12 6.41 -10.61
CA VAL A 386 -10.88 7.16 -9.36
C VAL A 386 -9.40 7.47 -9.15
N GLN A 387 -8.53 6.89 -9.98
CA GLN A 387 -7.09 7.09 -9.93
C GLN A 387 -6.68 8.58 -10.00
N TYR A 388 -7.38 9.39 -10.81
CA TYR A 388 -7.08 10.83 -10.96
C TYR A 388 -7.30 11.66 -9.68
N PHE A 389 -8.07 11.13 -8.73
CA PHE A 389 -8.33 11.76 -7.43
C PHE A 389 -7.40 11.25 -6.33
N CYS A 390 -6.56 10.25 -6.62
CA CYS A 390 -5.61 9.71 -5.66
C CYS A 390 -4.38 10.60 -5.53
N VAL A 391 -3.74 10.57 -4.36
CA VAL A 391 -2.45 11.22 -4.15
C VAL A 391 -1.42 10.56 -5.09
N PRO A 392 -0.52 11.33 -5.74
CA PRO A 392 0.46 10.83 -6.71
C PRO A 392 1.61 10.05 -6.04
N ILE A 393 1.31 8.88 -5.48
CA ILE A 393 2.26 8.07 -4.69
C ILE A 393 3.09 7.15 -5.59
N SER A 394 2.50 6.61 -6.66
CA SER A 394 3.17 5.61 -7.49
C SER A 394 4.37 6.19 -8.28
N ILE A 395 4.39 7.50 -8.55
CA ILE A 395 5.49 8.27 -9.19
C ILE A 395 5.91 7.73 -10.57
N ASN A 396 6.41 6.49 -10.65
CA ASN A 396 6.80 5.81 -11.87
C ASN A 396 5.68 5.72 -12.88
N ARG A 397 4.45 5.43 -12.46
CA ARG A 397 3.34 5.39 -13.40
C ARG A 397 3.05 6.75 -14.01
N GLU A 398 3.31 7.85 -13.30
CA GLU A 398 3.15 9.21 -13.81
C GLU A 398 4.30 9.59 -14.77
N PHE A 399 5.52 9.16 -14.46
CA PHE A 399 6.68 9.33 -15.36
C PHE A 399 6.58 8.48 -16.63
N LEU A 400 6.19 7.21 -16.52
CA LEU A 400 6.05 6.29 -17.65
C LEU A 400 4.89 6.68 -18.58
N TRP A 401 3.86 7.34 -18.05
CA TRP A 401 2.79 7.90 -18.88
C TRP A 401 3.28 9.09 -19.72
N LEU A 402 4.11 9.96 -19.14
CA LEU A 402 4.70 11.12 -19.83
C LEU A 402 5.72 10.72 -20.90
N SER A 403 6.36 9.55 -20.79
CA SER A 403 7.28 9.04 -21.80
C SER A 403 6.60 8.25 -22.93
N ALA A 404 5.34 7.86 -22.74
CA ALA A 404 4.53 7.15 -23.74
C ALA A 404 3.61 8.07 -24.57
N SER A 405 3.51 9.35 -24.18
CA SER A 405 2.85 10.44 -24.91
C SER A 405 3.87 11.30 -25.64
#